data_AF-A0A7Y8JZE8-F1
#
_entry.id   AF-A0A7Y8JZE8-F1
#
_cell.length_a   1.000
_cell.length_b   1.000
_cell.length_c   1.000
_cell.angle_alpha   90.00
_cell.angle_beta   90.00
_cell.angle_gamma   90.00
#
_symmetry.space_group_name_H-M   'P 1'
#
loop_
_entity.id
_entity.type
_entity.pdbx_description
1 polymer ?
#
loop_
_entity_poly.entity_id
_entity_poly.type
_entity_poly.pdbx_seq_one_letter_code
_entity_poly.pdbx_strand_id
1 'polypeptide(L)'
;MYADALTLENARSLLGLTGPVGAEGLTLAFRAAVKAARPDAPGGDAETFRRVIVAYRLLQAQTLALPAPAGHARPKPFTPPPPPAPLLVLTPMQAISGGCVRMVVGARTLLVHGPPGVRTGDKIRLKGGGPNGADALLPVLIRPADGLSVLGGDLFMTWAVPQRMMDDGGRIEIMTHAGLRSSWLVPDMVEPVRLRLKGLGLPARGQRPAGDLFVKLEASADLPSAAEDLLLRFTRVWTPQRIAA
;
A
#
# COMPACT_ATOMS: atom_id res chain seq x y z
N MET A 1 56.79 -11.73 24.14
CA MET A 1 56.81 -12.14 25.56
C MET A 1 55.39 -12.49 25.97
N TYR A 2 55.20 -13.75 26.37
CA TYR A 2 53.99 -14.42 26.86
C TYR A 2 52.60 -13.88 26.45
N ALA A 3 52.02 -14.51 25.42
CA ALA A 3 50.57 -14.63 25.32
C ALA A 3 50.12 -15.55 26.46
N ASP A 4 49.93 -14.97 27.65
CA ASP A 4 49.42 -15.68 28.80
C ASP A 4 48.01 -16.18 28.45
N ALA A 5 47.81 -17.50 28.45
CA ALA A 5 46.54 -18.10 28.10
C ALA A 5 45.50 -17.57 29.09
N LEU A 6 44.57 -16.72 28.62
CA LEU A 6 43.60 -16.05 29.49
C LEU A 6 42.66 -17.09 30.10
N THR A 7 42.99 -17.60 31.29
CA THR A 7 42.15 -18.54 32.01
C THR A 7 40.90 -17.84 32.55
N LEU A 8 39.86 -18.63 32.81
CA LEU A 8 38.59 -18.14 33.34
C LEU A 8 38.72 -17.41 34.68
N GLU A 9 39.68 -17.81 35.51
CA GLU A 9 39.95 -17.18 36.81
C GLU A 9 40.68 -15.84 36.63
N ASN A 10 41.67 -15.79 35.74
CA ASN A 10 42.37 -14.56 35.38
C ASN A 10 41.42 -13.54 34.73
N ALA A 11 40.49 -13.99 33.89
CA ALA A 11 39.46 -13.14 33.30
C ALA A 11 38.52 -12.53 34.36
N ARG A 12 38.20 -13.26 35.44
CA ARG A 12 37.39 -12.74 36.56
C ARG A 12 38.17 -11.73 37.38
N SER A 13 39.44 -12.03 37.70
CA SER A 13 40.30 -11.11 38.43
C SER A 13 40.51 -9.79 37.69
N LEU A 14 40.63 -9.81 36.36
CA LEU A 14 40.75 -8.59 35.53
C LEU A 14 39.50 -7.71 35.56
N LEU A 15 38.32 -8.29 35.81
CA LEU A 15 37.07 -7.55 36.00
C LEU A 15 36.77 -7.24 37.47
N GLY A 16 37.69 -7.57 38.40
CA GLY A 16 37.50 -7.38 39.84
C GLY A 16 36.45 -8.31 40.47
N LEU A 17 36.18 -9.46 39.83
CA LEU A 17 35.19 -10.42 40.30
C LEU A 17 35.86 -11.53 41.14
N THR A 18 35.38 -11.74 42.36
CA THR A 18 35.86 -12.77 43.29
C THR A 18 35.13 -14.10 43.18
N GLY A 19 34.09 -14.20 42.34
CA GLY A 19 33.28 -15.41 42.19
C GLY A 19 32.40 -15.43 40.93
N PRO A 20 31.57 -16.47 40.73
CA PRO A 20 30.62 -16.55 39.62
C PRO A 20 29.48 -15.54 39.81
N VAL A 21 29.21 -14.73 38.80
CA VAL A 21 28.21 -13.65 38.84
C VAL A 21 27.23 -13.80 37.68
N GLY A 22 25.95 -13.45 37.90
CA GLY A 22 24.94 -13.40 36.85
C GLY A 22 25.21 -12.31 35.78
N ALA A 23 24.43 -12.34 34.69
CA ALA A 23 24.64 -11.46 33.54
C ALA A 23 24.64 -9.95 33.86
N GLU A 24 23.78 -9.52 34.79
CA GLU A 24 23.69 -8.12 35.20
C GLU A 24 24.93 -7.66 35.99
N GLY A 25 25.41 -8.48 36.93
CA GLY A 25 26.60 -8.17 37.72
C GLY A 25 27.89 -8.21 36.87
N LEU A 26 27.97 -9.10 35.88
CA LEU A 26 29.08 -9.12 34.91
C LEU A 26 29.14 -7.82 34.08
N THR A 27 27.98 -7.30 33.68
CA THR A 27 27.87 -6.06 32.89
C THR A 27 28.31 -4.83 33.70
N LEU A 28 27.94 -4.77 34.99
CA LEU A 28 28.35 -3.69 35.89
C LEU A 28 29.87 -3.71 36.14
N ALA A 29 30.43 -4.88 36.43
CA ALA A 29 31.87 -5.06 36.62
C ALA A 29 32.68 -4.68 35.37
N PHE A 30 32.21 -5.06 34.18
CA PHE A 30 32.82 -4.67 32.92
C PHE A 30 32.81 -3.15 32.70
N ARG A 31 31.69 -2.48 32.95
CA ARG A 31 31.62 -1.02 32.82
C ARG A 31 32.59 -0.31 33.76
N ALA A 32 32.75 -0.81 34.99
CA ALA A 32 33.72 -0.28 35.94
C ALA A 32 35.17 -0.50 35.46
N ALA A 33 35.51 -1.72 35.04
CA ALA A 33 36.85 -2.07 34.55
C ALA A 33 37.24 -1.29 33.27
N VAL A 34 36.31 -1.15 32.32
CA VAL A 34 36.50 -0.38 31.09
C VAL A 34 36.69 1.11 31.38
N LYS A 35 35.98 1.66 32.37
CA LYS A 35 36.11 3.07 32.77
C LYS A 35 37.48 3.34 33.40
N ALA A 36 38.00 2.39 34.18
CA ALA A 36 39.33 2.48 34.79
C ALA A 36 40.48 2.28 33.79
N ALA A 37 40.31 1.39 32.81
CA ALA A 37 41.36 1.03 31.84
C ALA A 37 41.40 1.93 30.59
N ARG A 38 40.67 3.05 30.54
CA ARG A 38 40.68 3.94 29.37
C ARG A 38 42.07 4.57 29.19
N PRO A 39 42.63 4.62 27.97
CA PRO A 39 43.97 5.19 27.74
C PRO A 39 44.04 6.69 28.07
N ASP A 40 42.91 7.39 28.10
CA ASP A 40 42.82 8.82 28.42
C ASP A 40 42.65 9.08 29.94
N ALA A 41 42.60 8.04 30.77
CA ALA A 41 42.48 8.13 32.23
C ALA A 41 43.85 8.00 32.91
N PRO A 42 44.07 8.60 34.09
CA PRO A 42 45.35 8.53 34.79
C PRO A 42 45.66 7.07 35.17
N GLY A 43 46.72 6.52 34.58
CA GLY A 43 47.14 5.12 34.77
C GLY A 43 46.47 4.10 33.85
N GLY A 44 45.71 4.54 32.84
CA GLY A 44 45.11 3.67 31.85
C GLY A 44 46.04 3.38 30.68
N ASP A 45 46.02 2.13 30.21
CA ASP A 45 46.86 1.65 29.11
C ASP A 45 46.01 0.90 28.07
N ALA A 46 46.34 1.09 26.79
CA ALA A 46 45.60 0.53 25.67
C ALA A 46 45.65 -1.00 25.63
N GLU A 47 46.74 -1.62 26.11
CA GLU A 47 46.85 -3.08 26.18
C GLU A 47 45.97 -3.64 27.29
N THR A 48 45.96 -2.98 28.45
CA THR A 48 45.07 -3.30 29.57
C THR A 48 43.60 -3.20 29.16
N PHE A 49 43.21 -2.16 28.41
CA PHE A 49 41.85 -2.02 27.88
C PHE A 49 41.41 -3.18 26.98
N ARG A 50 42.29 -3.63 26.07
CA ARG A 50 42.01 -4.76 25.18
C ARG A 50 41.84 -6.05 25.97
N ARG A 51 42.68 -6.29 26.98
CA ARG A 51 42.60 -7.48 27.86
C ARG A 51 41.27 -7.54 28.62
N VAL A 52 40.76 -6.40 29.09
CA VAL A 52 39.44 -6.30 29.75
C VAL A 52 38.29 -6.68 28.81
N ILE A 53 38.34 -6.28 27.54
CA ILE A 53 37.32 -6.65 26.55
C ILE A 53 37.35 -8.16 26.26
N VAL A 54 38.54 -8.75 26.10
CA VAL A 54 38.69 -10.19 25.86
C VAL A 54 38.20 -10.99 27.06
N ALA A 55 38.53 -10.57 28.29
CA ALA A 55 38.05 -11.19 29.52
C ALA A 55 36.52 -11.19 29.62
N TYR A 56 35.88 -10.06 29.31
CA TYR A 56 34.42 -9.95 29.32
C TYR A 56 33.74 -10.87 28.29
N ARG A 57 34.27 -10.95 27.07
CA ARG A 57 33.72 -11.86 26.03
C ARG A 57 33.81 -13.32 26.45
N LEU A 58 34.93 -13.71 27.05
CA LEU A 58 35.16 -15.07 27.52
C LEU A 58 34.16 -15.45 28.63
N LEU A 59 33.94 -14.55 29.59
CA LEU A 59 32.97 -14.78 30.67
C LEU A 59 31.52 -14.73 30.19
N GLN A 60 31.19 -13.85 29.24
CA GLN A 60 29.86 -13.78 28.64
C GLN A 60 29.49 -15.09 27.91
N ALA A 61 30.44 -15.67 27.17
CA ALA A 61 30.23 -16.96 26.50
C ALA A 61 29.96 -18.10 27.49
N GLN A 62 30.59 -18.07 28.68
CA GLN A 62 30.34 -19.06 29.73
C GLN A 62 28.98 -18.85 30.41
N THR A 63 28.55 -17.61 30.65
CA THR A 63 27.24 -17.31 31.24
C THR A 63 26.09 -17.70 30.31
N LEU A 64 26.29 -17.59 29.00
CA LEU A 64 25.34 -18.05 27.97
C LEU A 64 25.27 -19.59 27.87
N ALA A 65 26.33 -20.30 28.27
CA ALA A 65 26.40 -21.76 28.27
C ALA A 65 25.76 -22.42 29.50
N LEU A 66 25.35 -21.64 30.50
CA LEU A 66 24.56 -22.14 31.63
C LEU A 66 23.11 -22.40 31.18
N PRO A 67 22.45 -23.47 31.65
CA PRO A 67 21.04 -23.69 31.36
C PRO A 67 20.23 -22.49 31.83
N ALA A 68 19.33 -22.02 30.95
CA ALA A 68 18.52 -20.83 31.18
C ALA A 68 17.86 -20.87 32.58
N PRO A 69 17.85 -19.76 33.33
CA PRO A 69 17.26 -19.74 34.66
C PRO A 69 15.77 -20.12 34.57
N ALA A 70 15.35 -21.02 35.46
CA ALA A 70 14.03 -21.66 35.49
C ALA A 70 12.83 -20.71 35.78
N GLY A 71 13.02 -19.40 35.63
CA GLY A 71 12.03 -18.36 35.88
C GLY A 71 11.58 -17.58 34.65
N HIS A 72 11.71 -18.12 33.44
CA HIS A 72 11.19 -17.46 32.25
C HIS A 72 9.69 -17.72 32.11
N ALA A 73 8.90 -16.65 32.22
CA ALA A 73 7.48 -16.64 31.89
C ALA A 73 7.26 -17.42 30.58
N ARG A 74 6.37 -18.41 30.63
CA ARG A 74 6.00 -19.24 29.48
C ARG A 74 5.79 -18.34 28.25
N PRO A 75 6.44 -18.61 27.10
CA PRO A 75 6.21 -17.80 25.91
C PRO A 75 4.71 -17.79 25.63
N LYS A 76 4.13 -16.59 25.49
CA LYS A 76 2.71 -16.45 25.15
C LYS A 76 2.45 -17.31 23.91
N PRO A 77 1.45 -18.20 23.93
CA PRO A 77 1.14 -19.01 22.76
C PRO A 77 0.91 -18.06 21.58
N PHE A 78 1.60 -18.32 20.47
CA PHE A 78 1.39 -17.60 19.23
C PHE A 78 -0.09 -17.76 18.86
N THR A 79 -0.83 -16.66 18.96
CA THR A 79 -2.22 -16.63 18.51
C THR A 79 -2.15 -16.17 17.06
N PRO A 80 -2.57 -17.00 16.08
CA PRO A 80 -2.58 -16.57 14.69
C PRO A 80 -3.42 -15.30 14.57
N PRO A 81 -3.02 -14.34 13.69
CA PRO A 81 -3.79 -13.14 13.48
C PRO A 81 -5.22 -13.51 13.05
N PRO A 82 -6.24 -12.76 13.50
CA PRO A 82 -7.61 -13.03 13.09
C PRO A 82 -7.76 -12.90 11.57
N PRO A 83 -8.68 -13.66 10.94
CA PRO A 83 -8.94 -13.54 9.52
C PRO A 83 -9.35 -12.10 9.16
N PRO A 84 -8.95 -11.60 7.98
CA PRO A 84 -9.30 -10.25 7.55
C PRO A 84 -10.81 -10.07 7.50
N ALA A 85 -11.28 -8.91 7.94
CA ALA A 85 -12.70 -8.59 7.92
C ALA A 85 -13.24 -8.62 6.47
N PRO A 86 -14.47 -9.12 6.26
CA PRO A 86 -15.09 -9.13 4.93
C PRO A 86 -15.26 -7.71 4.39
N LEU A 87 -14.85 -7.49 3.14
CA LEU A 87 -14.95 -6.21 2.44
C LEU A 87 -16.14 -6.23 1.46
N LEU A 88 -16.90 -5.13 1.42
CA LEU A 88 -17.89 -4.91 0.38
C LEU A 88 -17.19 -4.35 -0.86
N VAL A 89 -16.97 -5.21 -1.85
CA VAL A 89 -16.38 -4.83 -3.12
C VAL A 89 -17.46 -4.33 -4.08
N LEU A 90 -17.31 -3.11 -4.58
CA LEU A 90 -18.20 -2.49 -5.57
C LEU A 90 -17.44 -2.14 -6.85
N THR A 91 -18.14 -2.11 -7.97
CA THR A 91 -17.66 -1.48 -9.21
C THR A 91 -17.93 0.04 -9.20
N PRO A 92 -17.27 0.83 -10.05
CA PRO A 92 -17.55 2.27 -10.14
C PRO A 92 -19.02 2.53 -10.51
N MET A 93 -19.58 1.75 -11.45
CA MET A 93 -20.98 1.85 -11.84
C MET A 93 -21.94 1.56 -10.68
N GLN A 94 -21.65 0.55 -9.86
CA GLN A 94 -22.44 0.28 -8.64
C GLN A 94 -22.32 1.41 -7.61
N ALA A 95 -21.15 2.04 -7.49
CA ALA A 95 -20.98 3.19 -6.61
C ALA A 95 -21.71 4.46 -7.12
N ILE A 96 -21.88 4.60 -8.44
CA ILE A 96 -22.63 5.70 -9.07
C ILE A 96 -24.14 5.50 -8.88
N SER A 97 -24.67 4.37 -9.34
CA SER A 97 -26.12 4.12 -9.38
C SER A 97 -26.68 3.59 -8.07
N GLY A 98 -25.81 3.12 -7.17
CA GLY A 98 -26.20 2.20 -6.10
C GLY A 98 -26.37 0.78 -6.64
N GLY A 99 -26.38 -0.19 -5.74
CA GLY A 99 -26.57 -1.58 -6.15
C GLY A 99 -26.58 -2.57 -5.01
N CYS A 100 -27.03 -3.78 -5.32
CA CYS A 100 -26.98 -4.91 -4.41
C CYS A 100 -25.83 -5.83 -4.81
N VAL A 101 -24.93 -6.12 -3.86
CA VAL A 101 -23.85 -7.08 -4.04
C VAL A 101 -24.12 -8.29 -3.16
N ARG A 102 -24.07 -9.46 -3.78
CA ARG A 102 -24.12 -10.73 -3.07
C ARG A 102 -22.71 -11.08 -2.60
N MET A 103 -22.55 -11.31 -1.30
CA MET A 103 -21.28 -11.70 -0.72
C MET A 103 -21.44 -12.85 0.26
N VAL A 104 -20.36 -13.58 0.51
CA VAL A 104 -20.33 -14.67 1.48
C VAL A 104 -19.57 -14.18 2.72
N VAL A 105 -20.24 -14.25 3.87
CA VAL A 105 -19.65 -13.92 5.18
C VAL A 105 -19.74 -15.18 6.05
N GLY A 106 -18.60 -15.81 6.30
CA GLY A 106 -18.55 -17.14 6.95
C GLY A 106 -19.24 -18.19 6.08
N ALA A 107 -20.28 -18.83 6.61
CA ALA A 107 -21.08 -19.84 5.90
C ALA A 107 -22.38 -19.28 5.28
N ARG A 108 -22.62 -17.96 5.34
CA ARG A 108 -23.87 -17.33 4.90
C ARG A 108 -23.66 -16.47 3.67
N THR A 109 -24.60 -16.56 2.73
CA THR A 109 -24.68 -15.64 1.60
C THR A 109 -25.63 -14.50 1.93
N LEU A 110 -25.14 -13.26 1.86
CA LEU A 110 -25.87 -12.05 2.22
C LEU A 110 -25.96 -11.14 1.00
N LEU A 111 -27.13 -10.52 0.80
CA LEU A 111 -27.32 -9.46 -0.18
C LEU A 111 -27.16 -8.13 0.52
N VAL A 112 -26.11 -7.38 0.18
CA VAL A 112 -25.78 -6.11 0.81
C VAL A 112 -26.03 -4.98 -0.18
N HIS A 113 -26.83 -4.00 0.22
CA HIS A 113 -27.10 -2.82 -0.58
C HIS A 113 -26.04 -1.73 -0.32
N GLY A 114 -25.31 -1.36 -1.38
CA GLY A 114 -24.45 -0.20 -1.41
C GLY A 114 -25.23 1.01 -1.93
N PRO A 115 -25.52 2.04 -1.11
CA PRO A 115 -26.18 3.25 -1.59
C PRO A 115 -25.30 4.00 -2.60
N PRO A 116 -25.91 4.79 -3.51
CA PRO A 116 -25.14 5.62 -4.43
C PRO A 116 -24.24 6.62 -3.68
N GLY A 117 -23.08 6.92 -4.25
CA GLY A 117 -22.11 7.89 -3.73
C GLY A 117 -21.27 7.37 -2.57
N VAL A 118 -21.32 6.07 -2.27
CA VAL A 118 -20.37 5.42 -1.35
C VAL A 118 -18.96 5.56 -1.90
N ARG A 119 -18.00 5.73 -0.99
CA ARG A 119 -16.58 5.88 -1.32
C ARG A 119 -15.78 4.75 -0.68
N THR A 120 -14.62 4.43 -1.24
CA THR A 120 -13.69 3.49 -0.61
C THR A 120 -13.37 3.95 0.82
N GLY A 121 -13.46 3.02 1.77
CA GLY A 121 -13.30 3.29 3.21
C GLY A 121 -14.59 3.65 3.96
N ASP A 122 -15.70 3.93 3.27
CA ASP A 122 -17.00 4.06 3.92
C ASP A 122 -17.39 2.73 4.59
N LYS A 123 -18.13 2.81 5.71
CA LYS A 123 -18.59 1.64 6.44
C LYS A 123 -20.09 1.46 6.25
N ILE A 124 -20.51 0.27 5.88
CA ILE A 124 -21.93 -0.11 5.76
C ILE A 124 -22.28 -1.05 6.91
N ARG A 125 -23.31 -0.68 7.67
CA ARG A 125 -23.83 -1.50 8.77
C ARG A 125 -24.73 -2.58 8.19
N LEU A 126 -24.37 -3.83 8.44
CA LEU A 126 -25.16 -5.01 8.11
C LEU A 126 -25.79 -5.57 9.39
N LYS A 127 -27.10 -5.44 9.49
CA LYS A 127 -27.85 -5.91 10.65
C LYS A 127 -27.79 -7.44 10.72
N GLY A 128 -27.32 -7.98 11.84
CA GLY A 128 -27.18 -9.43 12.03
C GLY A 128 -26.19 -10.15 11.11
N GLY A 129 -25.31 -9.42 10.42
CA GLY A 129 -24.31 -9.96 9.49
C GLY A 129 -23.00 -10.41 10.14
N GLY A 130 -22.83 -10.17 11.44
CA GLY A 130 -21.64 -10.52 12.21
C GLY A 130 -21.74 -11.89 12.91
N PRO A 131 -20.65 -12.32 13.56
CA PRO A 131 -20.63 -13.52 14.39
C PRO A 131 -21.77 -13.48 15.43
N ASN A 132 -22.40 -14.63 15.68
CA ASN A 132 -23.49 -14.78 16.64
C ASN A 132 -24.72 -13.87 16.41
N GLY A 133 -24.91 -13.37 15.18
CA GLY A 133 -26.04 -12.49 14.85
C GLY A 133 -25.87 -11.05 15.33
N ALA A 134 -24.65 -10.65 15.71
CA ALA A 134 -24.32 -9.26 15.95
C ALA A 134 -24.32 -8.45 14.64
N ASP A 135 -24.37 -7.13 14.74
CA ASP A 135 -24.22 -6.27 13.58
C ASP A 135 -22.76 -6.23 13.12
N ALA A 136 -22.55 -6.21 11.81
CA ALA A 136 -21.23 -6.07 11.21
C ALA A 136 -21.09 -4.71 10.52
N LEU A 137 -19.90 -4.10 10.61
CA LEU A 137 -19.54 -2.94 9.81
C LEU A 137 -18.61 -3.40 8.69
N LEU A 138 -19.11 -3.35 7.46
CA LEU A 138 -18.37 -3.74 6.27
C LEU A 138 -17.68 -2.50 5.68
N PRO A 139 -16.34 -2.48 5.56
CA PRO A 139 -15.66 -1.45 4.80
C PRO A 139 -15.95 -1.64 3.32
N VAL A 140 -16.23 -0.53 2.62
CA VAL A 140 -16.42 -0.47 1.18
C VAL A 140 -15.07 -0.36 0.48
N LEU A 141 -14.90 -1.15 -0.58
CA LEU A 141 -13.79 -1.02 -1.51
C LEU A 141 -14.34 -0.94 -2.93
N ILE A 142 -14.08 0.18 -3.62
CA ILE A 142 -14.41 0.31 -5.04
C ILE A 142 -13.21 -0.15 -5.84
N ARG A 143 -13.38 -1.21 -6.65
CA ARG A 143 -12.32 -1.67 -7.57
C ARG A 143 -12.52 -1.07 -8.95
N PRO A 144 -11.44 -0.72 -9.67
CA PRO A 144 -11.53 -0.34 -11.08
C PRO A 144 -12.23 -1.43 -11.90
N ALA A 145 -13.15 -1.02 -12.77
CA ALA A 145 -13.89 -1.89 -13.67
C ALA A 145 -14.46 -1.06 -14.83
N ASP A 146 -14.70 -1.69 -15.99
CA ASP A 146 -15.30 -1.06 -17.17
C ASP A 146 -14.57 0.21 -17.65
N GLY A 147 -13.23 0.23 -17.54
CA GLY A 147 -12.40 1.39 -17.91
C GLY A 147 -12.51 2.58 -16.95
N LEU A 148 -13.23 2.43 -15.84
CA LEU A 148 -13.39 3.45 -14.81
C LEU A 148 -12.58 3.10 -13.57
N SER A 149 -11.97 4.11 -12.96
CA SER A 149 -11.40 4.03 -11.62
C SER A 149 -11.89 5.19 -10.76
N VAL A 150 -11.90 5.00 -9.44
CA VAL A 150 -12.45 5.97 -8.49
C VAL A 150 -11.38 6.33 -7.46
N LEU A 151 -11.16 7.63 -7.25
CA LEU A 151 -10.34 8.16 -6.17
C LEU A 151 -11.13 9.22 -5.40
N GLY A 152 -11.40 8.97 -4.13
CA GLY A 152 -12.23 9.87 -3.31
C GLY A 152 -13.66 9.93 -3.84
N GLY A 153 -14.05 11.07 -4.43
CA GLY A 153 -15.32 11.24 -5.13
C GLY A 153 -15.20 11.26 -6.65
N ASP A 154 -13.98 11.32 -7.18
CA ASP A 154 -13.73 11.58 -8.58
C ASP A 154 -13.54 10.28 -9.36
N LEU A 155 -13.99 10.28 -10.61
CA LEU A 155 -13.81 9.19 -11.55
C LEU A 155 -12.66 9.51 -12.50
N PHE A 156 -11.98 8.47 -12.96
CA PHE A 156 -10.91 8.54 -13.94
C PHE A 156 -11.16 7.50 -15.02
N MET A 157 -11.04 7.93 -16.28
CA MET A 157 -11.11 7.08 -17.46
C MET A 157 -10.04 7.49 -18.47
N THR A 158 -9.79 6.62 -19.45
CA THR A 158 -8.93 6.93 -20.58
C THR A 158 -9.77 6.97 -21.85
N TRP A 159 -9.49 7.92 -22.73
CA TRP A 159 -10.16 8.06 -24.02
C TRP A 159 -9.14 8.22 -25.14
N ALA A 160 -9.23 7.35 -26.14
CA ALA A 160 -8.37 7.41 -27.31
C ALA A 160 -8.86 8.49 -28.27
N VAL A 161 -7.93 9.29 -28.79
CA VAL A 161 -8.20 10.34 -29.76
C VAL A 161 -7.22 10.25 -30.93
N PRO A 162 -7.63 10.61 -32.16
CA PRO A 162 -6.71 10.67 -33.30
C PRO A 162 -5.52 11.57 -32.99
N GLN A 163 -4.31 11.16 -33.34
CA GLN A 163 -3.10 11.96 -33.08
C GLN A 163 -3.22 13.39 -33.63
N ARG A 164 -3.69 13.53 -34.86
CA ARG A 164 -3.93 14.84 -35.49
C ARG A 164 -4.89 15.75 -34.71
N MET A 165 -5.86 15.17 -34.01
CA MET A 165 -6.79 15.93 -33.17
C MET A 165 -6.10 16.48 -31.91
N MET A 166 -5.07 15.79 -31.39
CA MET A 166 -4.23 16.29 -30.30
C MET A 166 -3.34 17.45 -30.76
N ASP A 167 -2.83 17.37 -31.99
CA ASP A 167 -1.95 18.39 -32.57
C ASP A 167 -2.72 19.66 -33.00
N ASP A 168 -3.76 19.49 -33.81
CA ASP A 168 -4.52 20.59 -34.41
C ASP A 168 -5.56 21.19 -33.44
N GLY A 169 -5.93 20.44 -32.39
CA GLY A 169 -7.10 20.73 -31.56
C GLY A 169 -8.42 20.53 -32.31
N GLY A 170 -9.54 20.75 -31.62
CA GLY A 170 -10.86 20.61 -32.21
C GLY A 170 -11.94 20.18 -31.23
N ARG A 171 -13.16 19.98 -31.76
CA ARG A 171 -14.27 19.42 -31.00
C ARG A 171 -14.14 17.91 -30.91
N ILE A 172 -14.16 17.38 -29.70
CA ILE A 172 -14.08 15.95 -29.42
C ILE A 172 -15.37 15.47 -28.77
N GLU A 173 -15.75 14.23 -29.05
CA GLU A 173 -16.90 13.57 -28.43
C GLU A 173 -16.42 12.37 -27.63
N ILE A 174 -16.78 12.33 -26.35
CA ILE A 174 -16.35 11.31 -25.39
C ILE A 174 -17.58 10.53 -24.93
N MET A 175 -17.54 9.21 -25.07
CA MET A 175 -18.57 8.35 -24.50
C MET A 175 -18.29 8.12 -23.02
N THR A 176 -19.14 8.69 -22.16
CA THR A 176 -19.01 8.53 -20.70
C THR A 176 -20.11 7.63 -20.14
N HIS A 177 -19.99 7.23 -18.88
CA HIS A 177 -21.05 6.53 -18.15
C HIS A 177 -22.39 7.31 -18.09
N ALA A 178 -22.37 8.64 -18.25
CA ALA A 178 -23.56 9.50 -18.29
C ALA A 178 -24.01 9.86 -19.73
N GLY A 179 -23.51 9.11 -20.72
CA GLY A 179 -23.75 9.32 -22.15
C GLY A 179 -22.67 10.14 -22.86
N LEU A 180 -22.96 10.51 -24.10
CA LEU A 180 -22.04 11.28 -24.95
C LEU A 180 -21.83 12.70 -24.39
N ARG A 181 -20.58 13.16 -24.34
CA ARG A 181 -20.20 14.51 -23.93
C ARG A 181 -19.24 15.10 -24.94
N SER A 182 -19.48 16.34 -25.36
CA SER A 182 -18.56 17.05 -26.24
C SER A 182 -17.70 18.03 -25.46
N SER A 183 -16.42 18.11 -25.80
CA SER A 183 -15.47 19.09 -25.26
C SER A 183 -14.62 19.69 -26.38
N TRP A 184 -14.03 20.85 -26.12
CA TRP A 184 -13.06 21.47 -27.03
C TRP A 184 -11.64 21.18 -26.55
N LEU A 185 -10.83 20.64 -27.45
CA LEU A 185 -9.41 20.45 -27.28
C LEU A 185 -8.68 21.62 -27.92
N VAL A 186 -7.78 22.23 -27.17
CA VAL A 186 -6.89 23.31 -27.64
C VAL A 186 -5.61 22.67 -28.16
N PRO A 187 -5.00 23.17 -29.25
CA PRO A 187 -3.69 22.69 -29.71
C PRO A 187 -2.58 22.94 -28.66
N ASP A 188 -1.41 22.32 -28.87
CA ASP A 188 -0.19 22.51 -28.07
C ASP A 188 -0.33 22.17 -26.57
N MET A 189 -1.21 21.23 -26.22
CA MET A 189 -1.39 20.78 -24.85
C MET A 189 -0.21 19.93 -24.37
N VAL A 190 0.30 20.22 -23.17
CA VAL A 190 1.39 19.44 -22.55
C VAL A 190 0.85 18.12 -21.99
N GLU A 191 1.47 17.00 -22.36
CA GLU A 191 1.09 15.69 -21.86
C GLU A 191 1.44 15.49 -20.36
N PRO A 192 0.61 14.75 -19.59
CA PRO A 192 -0.63 14.09 -20.01
C PRO A 192 -1.82 15.06 -20.08
N VAL A 193 -2.52 15.05 -21.21
CA VAL A 193 -3.72 15.88 -21.40
C VAL A 193 -4.90 15.28 -20.65
N ARG A 194 -5.50 16.06 -19.74
CA ARG A 194 -6.65 15.64 -18.92
C ARG A 194 -7.80 16.61 -19.05
N LEU A 195 -8.98 16.10 -19.39
CA LEU A 195 -10.22 16.87 -19.40
C LEU A 195 -11.02 16.61 -18.14
N ARG A 196 -11.47 17.68 -17.51
CA ARG A 196 -12.37 17.63 -16.35
C ARG A 196 -13.81 17.86 -16.80
N LEU A 197 -14.65 16.85 -16.64
CA LEU A 197 -16.08 16.93 -16.84
C LEU A 197 -16.76 17.05 -15.46
N LYS A 198 -17.24 18.27 -15.18
CA LYS A 198 -17.80 18.62 -13.85
C LYS A 198 -19.07 17.84 -13.54
N GLY A 199 -19.21 17.38 -12.30
CA GLY A 199 -20.40 16.72 -11.77
C GLY A 199 -20.64 15.30 -12.31
N LEU A 200 -19.68 14.74 -13.05
CA LEU A 200 -19.74 13.38 -13.61
C LEU A 200 -18.93 12.37 -12.78
N GLY A 201 -18.58 12.69 -11.54
CA GLY A 201 -17.98 11.76 -10.60
C GLY A 201 -19.03 10.97 -9.81
N LEU A 202 -18.65 10.49 -8.63
CA LEU A 202 -19.59 9.87 -7.70
C LEU A 202 -20.62 10.91 -7.23
N PRO A 203 -21.89 10.52 -7.02
CA PRO A 203 -22.91 11.44 -6.57
C PRO A 203 -22.66 11.94 -5.14
N ALA A 204 -23.28 13.08 -4.81
CA ALA A 204 -23.19 13.67 -3.49
C ALA A 204 -23.74 12.70 -2.42
N ARG A 205 -23.07 12.64 -1.26
CA ARG A 205 -23.47 11.77 -0.15
C ARG A 205 -23.14 12.40 1.19
N GLY A 206 -24.16 12.61 2.02
CA GLY A 206 -24.02 13.34 3.27
C GLY A 206 -23.54 14.77 3.00
N GLN A 207 -22.47 15.19 3.68
CA GLN A 207 -21.85 16.51 3.48
C GLN A 207 -20.83 16.54 2.32
N ARG A 208 -20.62 15.42 1.62
CA ARG A 208 -19.63 15.33 0.54
C ARG A 208 -20.30 15.67 -0.79
N PRO A 209 -19.81 16.67 -1.55
CA PRO A 209 -20.38 17.03 -2.84
C PRO A 209 -20.19 15.92 -3.87
N ALA A 210 -20.87 16.06 -5.01
CA ALA A 210 -20.60 15.21 -6.17
C ALA A 210 -19.16 15.43 -6.65
N GLY A 211 -18.49 14.37 -7.07
CA GLY A 211 -17.17 14.48 -7.69
C GLY A 211 -17.26 14.78 -9.18
N ASP A 212 -16.10 14.77 -9.83
CA ASP A 212 -15.94 15.02 -11.25
C ASP A 212 -15.37 13.80 -11.99
N LEU A 213 -15.48 13.80 -13.32
CA LEU A 213 -14.83 12.83 -14.19
C LEU A 213 -13.60 13.45 -14.84
N PHE A 214 -12.45 12.81 -14.64
CA PHE A 214 -11.20 13.13 -15.31
C PHE A 214 -10.95 12.14 -16.44
N VAL A 215 -10.90 12.65 -17.66
CA VAL A 215 -10.62 11.85 -18.86
C VAL A 215 -9.18 12.12 -19.27
N LYS A 216 -8.32 11.09 -19.17
CA LYS A 216 -6.98 11.12 -19.76
C LYS A 216 -7.13 10.88 -21.26
N LEU A 217 -6.65 11.81 -22.08
CA LEU A 217 -6.59 11.61 -23.52
C LEU A 217 -5.31 10.87 -23.88
N GLU A 218 -5.42 9.87 -24.74
CA GLU A 218 -4.28 9.14 -25.30
C GLU A 218 -4.35 9.19 -26.83
N ALA A 219 -3.26 9.60 -27.46
CA ALA A 219 -3.15 9.61 -28.90
C ALA A 219 -3.14 8.17 -29.42
N SER A 220 -3.99 7.89 -30.42
CA SER A 220 -4.02 6.62 -31.14
C SER A 220 -3.82 6.89 -32.64
N ALA A 221 -2.83 6.22 -33.22
CA ALA A 221 -2.54 6.28 -34.66
C ALA A 221 -3.57 5.50 -35.49
N ASP A 222 -4.29 4.56 -34.87
CA ASP A 222 -5.26 3.68 -35.54
C ASP A 222 -6.63 4.35 -35.73
N LEU A 223 -6.88 5.48 -35.08
CA LEU A 223 -8.14 6.21 -35.19
C LEU A 223 -8.08 7.25 -36.31
N PRO A 224 -8.97 7.18 -37.32
CA PRO A 224 -9.04 8.20 -38.36
C PRO A 224 -9.50 9.52 -37.75
N SER A 225 -8.97 10.62 -38.27
CA SER A 225 -9.50 11.96 -38.01
C SER A 225 -10.94 12.10 -38.51
N ALA A 226 -11.67 13.12 -38.05
CA ALA A 226 -13.05 13.35 -38.50
C ALA A 226 -13.16 13.53 -40.03
N ALA A 227 -12.17 14.18 -40.66
CA ALA A 227 -12.11 14.34 -42.10
C ALA A 227 -11.88 13.00 -42.83
N GLU A 228 -10.98 12.17 -42.31
CA GLU A 228 -10.72 10.83 -42.84
C GLU A 228 -11.92 9.90 -42.65
N ASP A 229 -12.62 9.95 -41.51
CA ASP A 229 -13.84 9.16 -41.30
C ASP A 229 -14.95 9.58 -42.28
N LEU A 230 -15.13 10.88 -42.50
CA LEU A 230 -16.06 11.38 -43.53
C LEU A 230 -15.66 10.92 -44.93
N LEU A 231 -14.37 10.98 -45.29
CA LEU A 231 -13.86 10.51 -46.57
C LEU A 231 -14.05 8.99 -46.72
N LEU A 232 -13.81 8.20 -45.67
CA LEU A 232 -14.00 6.75 -45.66
C LEU A 232 -15.48 6.39 -45.81
N ARG A 233 -16.38 7.06 -45.08
CA ARG A 233 -17.83 6.89 -45.21
C ARG A 233 -18.31 7.27 -46.60
N PHE A 234 -17.87 8.41 -47.11
CA PHE A 234 -18.17 8.85 -48.48
C PHE A 234 -17.70 7.82 -49.49
N THR A 235 -16.44 7.37 -49.40
CA THR A 235 -15.86 6.37 -50.30
C THR A 235 -16.65 5.07 -50.25
N ARG A 236 -17.02 4.57 -49.06
CA ARG A 236 -17.84 3.34 -48.91
C ARG A 236 -19.22 3.45 -49.57
N VAL A 237 -19.84 4.62 -49.54
CA VAL A 237 -21.14 4.85 -50.18
C VAL A 237 -20.99 5.03 -51.70
N TRP A 238 -19.90 5.67 -52.12
CA TRP A 238 -19.76 6.20 -53.48
C TRP A 238 -18.87 5.35 -54.41
N THR A 239 -18.09 4.41 -53.86
CA THR A 239 -17.50 3.32 -54.66
C THR A 239 -18.46 2.13 -54.66
N PRO A 240 -19.37 1.99 -55.64
CA PRO A 240 -19.99 0.70 -55.89
C PRO A 240 -18.87 -0.30 -56.16
N GLN A 241 -18.96 -1.52 -55.63
CA GLN A 241 -18.10 -2.62 -56.03
C GLN A 241 -18.14 -2.78 -57.55
N ARG A 242 -17.17 -2.19 -58.23
CA ARG A 242 -16.75 -2.42 -59.61
C ARG A 242 -15.25 -2.13 -59.54
N ILE A 243 -14.31 -3.04 -59.77
CA ILE A 243 -14.24 -4.05 -60.82
C ILE A 243 -13.26 -5.13 -60.31
N ALA A 244 -13.73 -6.36 -60.08
CA ALA A 244 -12.87 -7.53 -60.26
C ALA A 244 -13.22 -8.06 -61.66
N ALA A 245 -12.34 -7.76 -62.62
CA ALA A 245 -12.24 -8.41 -63.91
C ALA A 245 -10.96 -9.24 -63.87
#